data_AF-A0A6N9DKP0-F1
#
_entry.id   AF-A0A6N9DKP0-F1
#
_cell.length_a   1.000
_cell.length_b   1.000
_cell.length_c   1.000
_cell.angle_alpha   90.00
_cell.angle_beta   90.00
_cell.angle_gamma   90.00
#
_symmetry.space_group_name_H-M   'P 1'
#
loop_
_entity.id
_entity.type
_entity.pdbx_description
1 polymer ?
#
loop_
_entity_poly.entity_id
_entity_poly.type
_entity_poly.pdbx_seq_one_letter_code
_entity_poly.pdbx_strand_id
1 'polypeptide(L)'
;MIGALTTMINLDTHVVIFALEDNLNLAEREAMQTEDWAISPIVLWEIAKLVERRRLNLNLDGHRFNQFLNSVDVIPIDINIARTCARLDFRSDPADQLIAATSIVYGIPLVTRQSYPAIKASAFCNMKTFRRALFIRSTAIVLTCASVSLIIVSGCTTDDEPAELDNVPPPTARSGVKPYSGEESFQNRCAVCHGQQADGTATGPPLVNRLYEIGHHPNFSFHNAVNKGVIAHHWNFGDMPPIPNVKPAEINAIICHVRDLQRAEGIAAGEPC
;
A
#
# COMPACT_ATOMS: atom_id res chain seq x y z
N MET A 1 4.79 5.56 37.16
CA MET A 1 4.02 4.70 36.23
C MET A 1 4.42 5.11 34.83
N ILE A 2 5.31 4.35 34.21
CA ILE A 2 5.75 4.60 32.83
C ILE A 2 4.60 4.08 31.95
N GLY A 3 3.90 4.97 31.26
CA GLY A 3 2.89 4.57 30.29
C GLY A 3 3.53 3.62 29.29
N ALA A 4 3.04 2.38 29.24
CA ALA A 4 3.42 1.46 28.19
C ALA A 4 3.05 2.13 26.87
N LEU A 5 4.03 2.34 26.00
CA LEU A 5 3.76 2.64 24.60
C LEU A 5 2.96 1.42 24.11
N THR A 6 1.64 1.56 23.94
CA THR A 6 0.85 0.49 23.32
C THR A 6 1.39 0.31 21.91
N THR A 7 1.80 -0.92 21.59
CA THR A 7 2.24 -1.25 20.24
C THR A 7 1.06 -1.88 19.53
N MET A 8 0.91 -1.60 18.24
CA MET A 8 -0.17 -2.17 17.43
C MET A 8 0.32 -3.49 16.82
N ILE A 9 -0.52 -4.53 16.83
CA ILE A 9 -0.24 -5.84 16.23
C ILE A 9 -1.25 -6.16 15.14
N ASN A 10 -0.80 -6.75 14.03
CA ASN A 10 -1.66 -7.25 12.97
C ASN A 10 -2.04 -8.71 13.26
N LEU A 11 -3.34 -9.03 13.23
CA LEU A 11 -3.84 -10.37 13.49
C LEU A 11 -4.14 -11.11 12.17
N ASP A 12 -3.65 -12.34 12.07
CA ASP A 12 -4.02 -13.31 11.04
C ASP A 12 -5.46 -13.84 11.26
N THR A 13 -6.14 -14.22 10.18
CA THR A 13 -7.43 -14.94 10.15
C THR A 13 -7.54 -16.05 11.19
N HIS A 14 -6.54 -16.92 11.32
CA HIS A 14 -6.62 -18.00 12.31
C HIS A 14 -6.67 -17.45 13.74
N VAL A 15 -5.86 -16.44 14.05
CA VAL A 15 -5.80 -15.84 15.40
C VAL A 15 -7.13 -15.18 15.73
N VAL A 16 -7.75 -14.47 14.77
CA VAL A 16 -9.08 -13.89 14.93
C VAL A 16 -10.14 -14.96 15.22
N ILE A 17 -10.15 -16.07 14.47
CA ILE A 17 -11.09 -17.17 14.71
C ILE A 17 -10.90 -17.75 16.12
N PHE A 18 -9.65 -18.03 16.54
CA PHE A 18 -9.39 -18.55 17.88
C PHE A 18 -9.77 -17.57 18.99
N ALA A 19 -9.63 -16.26 18.78
CA ALA A 19 -10.13 -15.24 19.72
C ALA A 19 -11.67 -15.26 19.82
N LEU A 20 -12.35 -15.41 18.70
CA LEU A 20 -13.82 -15.53 18.64
C LEU A 20 -14.34 -16.86 19.20
N GLU A 21 -13.48 -17.84 19.41
CA GLU A 21 -13.83 -19.14 20.01
C GLU A 21 -13.28 -19.32 21.45
N ASP A 22 -12.69 -18.28 22.05
CA ASP A 22 -12.00 -18.31 23.35
C ASP A 22 -10.83 -19.32 23.44
N ASN A 23 -10.26 -19.70 22.30
CA ASN A 23 -9.30 -20.78 22.14
C ASN A 23 -7.88 -20.30 21.75
N LEU A 24 -7.48 -19.15 22.28
CA LEU A 24 -6.13 -18.59 22.16
C LEU A 24 -5.13 -19.32 23.06
N ASN A 25 -3.91 -19.53 22.55
CA ASN A 25 -2.80 -20.01 23.36
C ASN A 25 -2.28 -18.88 24.29
N LEU A 26 -1.35 -19.20 25.18
CA LEU A 26 -0.84 -18.25 26.17
C LEU A 26 -0.19 -17.02 25.51
N ALA A 27 0.66 -17.21 24.51
CA ALA A 27 1.38 -16.12 23.86
C ALA A 27 0.45 -15.18 23.09
N GLU A 28 -0.55 -15.73 22.39
CA GLU A 28 -1.56 -14.93 21.68
C GLU A 28 -2.42 -14.13 22.65
N ARG A 29 -2.81 -14.76 23.77
CA ARG A 29 -3.62 -14.10 24.80
C ARG A 29 -2.86 -12.97 25.46
N GLU A 30 -1.57 -13.16 25.75
CA GLU A 30 -0.70 -12.12 26.29
C GLU A 30 -0.56 -10.95 25.30
N ALA A 31 -0.29 -11.24 24.02
CA ALA A 31 -0.17 -10.22 22.98
C ALA A 31 -1.48 -9.41 22.83
N MET A 32 -2.63 -10.10 22.76
CA MET A 32 -3.93 -9.44 22.60
C MET A 32 -4.37 -8.69 23.87
N GLN A 33 -3.82 -8.98 25.05
CA GLN A 33 -4.13 -8.22 26.28
C GLN A 33 -3.31 -6.94 26.44
N THR A 34 -2.18 -6.83 25.75
CA THR A 34 -1.18 -5.79 25.99
C THR A 34 -1.05 -4.79 24.84
N GLU A 35 -1.46 -5.20 23.64
CA GLU A 35 -1.26 -4.48 22.40
C GLU A 35 -2.61 -4.11 21.73
N ASP A 36 -2.61 -3.04 20.95
CA ASP A 36 -3.77 -2.62 20.13
C ASP A 36 -3.88 -3.53 18.89
N TRP A 37 -5.09 -3.82 18.42
CA TRP A 37 -5.32 -4.81 17.36
C TRP A 37 -5.59 -4.15 16.02
N ALA A 38 -4.92 -4.65 14.99
CA ALA A 38 -5.22 -4.34 13.60
C ALA A 38 -5.43 -5.61 12.78
N ILE A 39 -6.20 -5.50 11.69
CA ILE A 39 -6.36 -6.56 10.68
C ILE A 39 -6.35 -6.00 9.27
N SER A 40 -5.93 -6.83 8.31
CA SER A 40 -6.20 -6.59 6.89
C SER A 40 -7.65 -6.96 6.55
N PRO A 41 -8.37 -6.19 5.70
CA PRO A 41 -9.73 -6.50 5.25
C PRO A 41 -9.89 -7.89 4.64
N ILE A 42 -8.80 -8.46 4.10
CA ILE A 42 -8.81 -9.82 3.54
C ILE A 42 -9.14 -10.87 4.61
N VAL A 43 -8.79 -10.62 5.88
CA VAL A 43 -9.14 -11.48 7.02
C VAL A 43 -10.66 -11.60 7.17
N LEU A 44 -11.37 -10.46 7.09
CA LEU A 44 -12.83 -10.44 7.17
C LEU A 44 -13.46 -11.18 5.98
N TRP A 45 -12.90 -11.03 4.79
CA TRP A 45 -13.32 -11.78 3.62
C TRP A 45 -13.11 -13.29 3.79
N GLU A 46 -11.97 -13.73 4.32
CA GLU A 46 -11.71 -15.15 4.58
C GLU A 46 -12.70 -15.75 5.57
N ILE A 47 -12.95 -15.06 6.69
CA ILE A 47 -13.95 -15.47 7.69
C ILE A 47 -15.33 -15.59 7.03
N ALA A 48 -15.75 -14.58 6.27
CA ALA A 48 -17.03 -14.60 5.55
C ALA A 48 -17.12 -15.77 4.57
N LYS A 49 -16.04 -16.08 3.84
CA LYS A 49 -15.97 -17.23 2.93
C LYS A 49 -15.99 -18.58 3.66
N LEU A 50 -15.41 -18.68 4.85
CA LEU A 50 -15.51 -19.88 5.67
C LEU A 50 -16.94 -20.12 6.15
N VAL A 51 -17.65 -19.05 6.57
CA VAL A 51 -19.07 -19.12 6.95
C VAL A 51 -19.95 -19.49 5.75
N GLU A 52 -19.77 -18.83 4.60
CA GLU A 52 -20.49 -19.12 3.35
C GLU A 52 -20.36 -20.60 2.95
N ARG A 53 -19.15 -21.15 3.08
CA ARG A 53 -18.83 -22.55 2.77
C ARG A 53 -19.19 -23.53 3.89
N ARG A 54 -19.81 -23.06 4.97
CA ARG A 54 -20.17 -23.85 6.17
C ARG A 54 -18.99 -24.57 6.82
N ARG A 55 -17.80 -23.98 6.71
CA ARG A 55 -16.56 -24.46 7.35
C ARG A 55 -16.30 -23.80 8.70
N LEU A 56 -17.02 -22.73 9.02
CA LEU A 56 -17.00 -22.04 10.30
C LEU A 56 -18.44 -21.74 10.72
N ASN A 57 -18.80 -22.07 11.96
CA ASN A 57 -20.11 -21.76 12.52
C ASN A 57 -20.03 -20.44 13.33
N LEU A 58 -20.06 -19.32 12.62
CA LEU A 58 -19.99 -17.98 13.19
C LEU A 58 -21.13 -17.13 12.64
N ASN A 59 -21.84 -16.41 13.52
CA ASN A 59 -22.81 -15.41 13.11
C ASN A 59 -22.09 -14.07 12.86
N LEU A 60 -21.95 -13.69 11.58
CA LEU A 60 -21.29 -12.44 11.17
C LEU A 60 -22.07 -11.20 11.61
N ASP A 61 -23.37 -11.31 11.84
CA ASP A 61 -24.20 -10.21 12.37
C ASP A 61 -24.37 -10.31 13.90
N GLY A 62 -23.70 -11.27 14.54
CA GLY A 62 -23.80 -11.55 15.96
C GLY A 62 -23.07 -10.53 16.82
N HIS A 63 -23.57 -10.33 18.05
CA HIS A 63 -22.99 -9.41 19.03
C HIS A 63 -21.48 -9.62 19.24
N ARG A 64 -21.02 -10.87 19.34
CA ARG A 64 -19.62 -11.20 19.55
C ARG A 64 -18.71 -10.71 18.41
N PHE A 65 -19.13 -10.91 17.16
CA PHE A 65 -18.35 -10.46 16.00
C PHE A 65 -18.36 -8.93 15.89
N ASN A 66 -19.51 -8.29 16.12
CA ASN A 66 -19.61 -6.83 16.16
C ASN A 66 -18.76 -6.20 17.28
N GLN A 67 -18.70 -6.83 18.45
CA GLN A 67 -17.80 -6.38 19.53
C GLN A 67 -16.34 -6.45 19.10
N PHE A 68 -15.93 -7.54 18.44
CA PHE A 68 -14.59 -7.67 17.91
C PHE A 68 -14.28 -6.57 16.87
N LEU A 69 -15.18 -6.34 15.91
CA LEU A 69 -15.03 -5.28 14.91
C LEU A 69 -14.90 -3.87 15.52
N ASN A 70 -15.60 -3.60 16.62
CA ASN A 70 -15.49 -2.33 17.33
C ASN A 70 -14.20 -2.19 18.15
N SER A 71 -13.43 -3.27 18.30
CA SER A 71 -12.18 -3.31 19.08
C SER A 71 -10.92 -3.46 18.22
N VAL A 72 -11.06 -3.48 16.89
CA VAL A 72 -9.96 -3.74 15.95
C VAL A 72 -9.91 -2.67 14.86
N ASP A 73 -8.71 -2.23 14.53
CA ASP A 73 -8.46 -1.33 13.40
C ASP A 73 -8.36 -2.11 12.10
N VAL A 74 -9.30 -1.87 11.18
CA VAL A 74 -9.28 -2.50 9.85
C VAL A 74 -8.44 -1.62 8.91
N ILE A 75 -7.21 -2.04 8.60
CA ILE A 75 -6.27 -1.29 7.77
C ILE A 75 -6.59 -1.48 6.28
N PRO A 76 -7.07 -0.45 5.54
CA PRO A 76 -7.43 -0.61 4.13
C PRO A 76 -6.24 -1.06 3.27
N ILE A 77 -6.50 -1.91 2.28
CA ILE A 77 -5.49 -2.33 1.32
C ILE A 77 -5.16 -1.13 0.41
N ASP A 78 -3.93 -0.63 0.51
CA ASP A 78 -3.42 0.45 -0.32
C ASP A 78 -2.41 -0.05 -1.37
N ILE A 79 -1.91 0.88 -2.19
CA ILE A 79 -0.93 0.56 -3.24
C ILE A 79 0.40 0.05 -2.67
N ASN A 80 0.79 0.48 -1.47
CA ASN A 80 2.03 0.05 -0.85
C ASN A 80 1.91 -1.40 -0.39
N ILE A 81 0.78 -1.78 0.19
CA ILE A 81 0.44 -3.15 0.58
C ILE A 81 0.40 -4.03 -0.67
N ALA A 82 -0.34 -3.64 -1.70
CA ALA A 82 -0.45 -4.43 -2.93
C ALA A 82 0.91 -4.67 -3.61
N ARG A 83 1.77 -3.65 -3.68
CA ARG A 83 3.12 -3.76 -4.25
C ARG A 83 4.04 -4.60 -3.38
N THR A 84 3.92 -4.49 -2.07
CA THR A 84 4.71 -5.28 -1.12
C THR A 84 4.32 -6.75 -1.24
N CYS A 85 3.02 -7.05 -1.25
CA CYS A 85 2.44 -8.38 -1.47
C CYS A 85 3.04 -9.06 -2.71
N ALA A 86 3.06 -8.36 -3.85
CA ALA A 86 3.59 -8.90 -5.11
C ALA A 86 5.12 -9.16 -5.11
N ARG A 87 5.85 -8.62 -4.13
CA ARG A 87 7.31 -8.75 -3.99
C ARG A 87 7.72 -9.75 -2.91
N LEU A 88 6.76 -10.33 -2.19
CA LEU A 88 7.05 -11.27 -1.13
C LEU A 88 7.63 -12.55 -1.72
N ASP A 89 8.83 -12.89 -1.27
CA ASP A 89 9.57 -14.08 -1.70
C ASP A 89 9.19 -15.30 -0.86
N PHE A 90 7.89 -15.59 -0.77
CA PHE A 90 7.38 -16.85 -0.22
C PHE A 90 6.13 -17.31 -0.95
N ARG A 91 6.03 -18.63 -1.12
CA ARG A 91 4.83 -19.27 -1.67
C ARG A 91 3.83 -19.52 -0.55
N SER A 92 2.75 -18.76 -0.56
CA SER A 92 1.53 -18.99 0.22
C SER A 92 0.33 -18.65 -0.67
N ASP A 93 -0.89 -18.75 -0.14
CA ASP A 93 -2.02 -18.20 -0.87
C ASP A 93 -2.00 -16.65 -0.90
N PRO A 94 -2.75 -16.01 -1.81
CA PRO A 94 -2.75 -14.55 -1.93
C PRO A 94 -3.26 -13.79 -0.69
N ALA A 95 -4.10 -14.39 0.16
CA ALA A 95 -4.61 -13.72 1.36
C ALA A 95 -3.50 -13.61 2.41
N ASP A 96 -2.75 -14.68 2.63
CA ASP A 96 -1.55 -14.70 3.47
C ASP A 96 -0.55 -13.60 3.06
N GLN A 97 -0.34 -13.42 1.76
CA GLN A 97 0.58 -12.42 1.23
C GLN A 97 0.10 -10.99 1.51
N LEU A 98 -1.21 -10.73 1.43
CA LEU A 98 -1.79 -9.42 1.75
C LEU A 98 -1.70 -9.10 3.25
N ILE A 99 -1.94 -10.09 4.11
CA ILE A 99 -1.80 -9.95 5.57
C ILE A 99 -0.35 -9.61 5.91
N ALA A 100 0.61 -10.38 5.38
CA ALA A 100 2.04 -10.15 5.58
C ALA A 100 2.50 -8.78 5.06
N ALA A 101 2.04 -8.39 3.86
CA ALA A 101 2.35 -7.09 3.28
C ALA A 101 1.81 -5.94 4.13
N THR A 102 0.64 -6.09 4.74
CA THR A 102 0.06 -5.10 5.66
C THR A 102 1.00 -4.85 6.84
N SER A 103 1.48 -5.91 7.49
CA SER A 103 2.47 -5.81 8.57
C SER A 103 3.78 -5.13 8.15
N ILE A 104 4.28 -5.45 6.96
CA ILE A 104 5.54 -4.88 6.45
C ILE A 104 5.39 -3.38 6.17
N VAL A 105 4.27 -2.96 5.56
CA VAL A 105 4.05 -1.55 5.19
C VAL A 105 3.83 -0.68 6.41
N TYR A 106 3.05 -1.16 7.38
CA TYR A 106 2.71 -0.39 8.59
C TYR A 106 3.75 -0.56 9.71
N GLY A 107 4.75 -1.43 9.53
CA GLY A 107 5.79 -1.67 10.52
C GLY A 107 5.28 -2.32 11.81
N ILE A 108 4.15 -3.03 11.74
CA ILE A 108 3.49 -3.66 12.90
C ILE A 108 3.73 -5.18 12.91
N PRO A 109 3.99 -5.80 14.08
CA PRO A 109 4.21 -7.24 14.17
C PRO A 109 2.99 -8.05 13.68
N LEU A 110 3.23 -9.15 12.97
CA LEU A 110 2.19 -10.11 12.60
C LEU A 110 2.08 -11.20 13.66
N VAL A 111 0.87 -11.41 14.19
CA VAL A 111 0.53 -12.57 15.02
C VAL A 111 -0.13 -13.62 14.14
N THR A 112 0.53 -14.76 13.98
CA THR A 112 0.08 -15.85 13.11
C THR A 112 0.48 -17.20 13.71
N ARG A 113 -0.34 -18.23 13.46
CA ARG A 113 0.00 -19.64 13.75
C ARG A 113 0.70 -20.31 12.56
N GLN A 114 0.80 -19.64 11.42
CA GLN A 114 1.35 -20.18 10.19
C GLN A 114 2.85 -19.91 10.10
N SER A 115 3.59 -20.90 9.61
CA SER A 115 5.05 -20.82 9.50
C SER A 115 5.46 -20.20 8.16
N TYR A 116 5.64 -18.88 8.09
CA TYR A 116 6.19 -18.21 6.91
C TYR A 116 7.72 -18.04 7.03
N PRO A 117 8.54 -18.53 6.08
CA PRO A 117 9.99 -18.37 6.12
C PRO A 117 10.46 -16.91 6.03
N ALA A 118 9.74 -16.05 5.30
CA ALA A 118 10.11 -14.67 5.02
C ALA A 118 9.66 -13.65 6.09
N ILE A 119 8.68 -14.01 6.93
CA ILE A 119 8.18 -13.14 8.02
C ILE A 119 8.99 -13.37 9.32
N LYS A 120 10.08 -14.15 9.27
CA LYS A 120 11.00 -14.32 10.40
C LYS A 120 11.74 -13.04 10.81
N ALA A 121 11.59 -11.94 10.06
CA ALA A 121 12.12 -10.63 10.43
C ALA A 121 11.20 -9.83 11.39
N SER A 122 9.94 -10.23 11.58
CA SER A 122 9.02 -9.53 12.50
C SER A 122 8.01 -10.41 13.26
N ALA A 123 7.90 -11.70 12.93
CA ALA A 123 7.10 -12.64 13.71
C ALA A 123 7.94 -13.21 14.89
N PHE A 124 7.77 -12.61 16.07
CA PHE A 124 8.12 -13.18 17.39
C PHE A 124 9.38 -14.06 17.46
N CYS A 125 10.54 -13.53 17.09
CA CYS A 125 11.83 -14.06 17.57
C CYS A 125 12.36 -13.13 18.67
N ASN A 126 11.97 -13.43 19.92
CA ASN A 126 12.60 -13.04 21.17
C ASN A 126 13.26 -11.64 21.18
N MET A 127 12.53 -10.65 21.67
CA MET A 127 12.89 -9.22 21.76
C MET A 127 14.11 -8.90 22.67
N LYS A 128 14.99 -9.87 22.97
CA LYS A 128 16.19 -9.68 23.78
C LYS A 128 17.46 -9.41 22.98
N THR A 129 17.50 -9.68 21.67
CA THR A 129 18.79 -9.70 20.93
C THR A 129 18.98 -8.53 19.97
N PHE A 130 17.93 -7.80 19.58
CA PHE A 130 18.05 -6.72 18.60
C PHE A 130 18.58 -5.39 19.16
N ARG A 131 18.70 -5.25 20.49
CA ARG A 131 19.27 -4.06 21.15
C ARG A 131 20.78 -4.10 21.37
N ARG A 132 21.49 -5.16 20.95
CA ARG A 132 22.95 -5.29 21.19
C ARG A 132 23.85 -4.97 20.00
N ALA A 133 23.32 -4.72 18.81
CA ALA A 133 24.14 -4.49 17.61
C ALA A 133 24.53 -3.02 17.33
N LEU A 134 24.14 -2.06 18.19
CA LEU A 134 24.51 -0.64 18.03
C LEU A 134 25.35 -0.06 19.19
N PHE A 135 25.79 -0.89 20.13
CA PHE A 135 26.70 -0.46 21.20
C PHE A 135 27.81 -1.49 21.34
N ILE A 136 29.07 -1.04 21.41
CA ILE A 136 30.34 -1.79 21.43
C ILE A 136 30.84 -2.07 20.00
N ARG A 137 31.75 -1.29 19.41
CA ARG A 137 33.08 -0.91 19.92
C ARG A 137 33.50 0.47 19.42
N SER A 138 33.47 1.46 20.31
CA SER A 138 34.55 2.45 20.38
C SER A 138 35.63 1.84 21.26
N THR A 139 36.76 1.43 20.69
CA THR A 139 38.08 1.46 21.34
C THR A 139 39.13 1.11 20.31
N ALA A 140 40.16 1.96 20.25
CA ALA A 140 41.42 1.82 19.53
C ALA A 140 41.36 1.99 18.00
N ILE A 141 41.60 3.22 17.54
CA ILE A 141 42.80 3.58 16.76
C ILE A 141 43.21 4.98 17.24
N VAL A 142 44.24 5.03 18.08
CA VAL A 142 45.04 6.22 18.35
C VAL A 142 46.21 6.14 17.38
N LEU A 143 46.32 7.08 16.43
CA LEU A 143 47.58 7.45 15.77
C LEU A 143 47.40 8.77 15.00
N THR A 144 47.78 9.84 15.70
CA THR A 144 48.53 11.02 15.25
C THR A 144 48.40 11.50 13.80
N CYS A 145 48.01 12.77 13.63
CA CYS A 145 48.89 13.80 13.06
C CYS A 145 48.39 15.20 13.43
N ALA A 146 49.34 16.05 13.82
CA ALA A 146 49.14 17.38 14.38
C ALA A 146 49.07 18.48 13.31
N SER A 147 48.59 19.65 13.76
CA SER A 147 48.69 21.01 13.15
C SER A 147 47.77 21.23 11.91
N VAL A 148 46.97 22.30 11.79
CA VAL A 148 47.28 23.73 11.93
C VAL A 148 45.98 24.55 12.14
N SER A 149 46.06 25.54 13.05
CA SER A 149 45.38 26.86 13.20
C SER A 149 43.93 27.07 12.71
N LEU A 150 42.98 27.41 13.59
CA LEU A 150 42.64 28.76 14.11
C LEU A 150 42.16 29.75 13.03
N ILE A 151 40.97 30.35 13.27
CA ILE A 151 40.28 31.54 12.68
C ILE A 151 38.87 31.14 12.20
N ILE A 152 37.72 31.75 12.54
CA ILE A 152 37.30 32.89 13.36
C ILE A 152 35.83 32.61 13.77
N VAL A 153 35.44 33.07 14.97
CA VAL A 153 34.07 33.15 15.46
C VAL A 153 33.25 34.17 14.66
N SER A 154 32.06 33.80 14.22
CA SER A 154 30.93 34.73 14.11
C SER A 154 29.65 34.00 14.52
N GLY A 155 29.06 34.44 15.62
CA GLY A 155 27.79 33.93 16.10
C GLY A 155 26.62 34.54 15.33
N CYS A 156 25.50 33.83 15.35
CA CYS A 156 24.20 34.40 15.70
C CYS A 156 23.38 33.29 16.38
N THR A 157 22.76 33.68 17.47
CA THR A 157 21.96 32.89 18.40
C THR A 157 20.56 32.60 17.83
N THR A 158 20.01 31.47 18.29
CA THR A 158 18.63 31.17 18.75
C THR A 158 17.46 31.95 18.09
N ASP A 159 16.32 31.38 17.71
CA ASP A 159 15.46 30.35 18.33
C ASP A 159 14.50 29.84 17.24
N ASP A 160 14.33 28.53 17.06
CA ASP A 160 13.19 27.99 16.29
C ASP A 160 12.16 27.44 17.29
N GLU A 161 11.15 28.27 17.55
CA GLU A 161 9.87 27.94 18.19
C GLU A 161 9.12 26.84 17.42
N PRO A 162 8.37 25.95 18.09
CA PRO A 162 7.57 24.93 17.42
C PRO A 162 6.30 25.57 16.85
N ALA A 163 6.16 25.59 15.53
CA ALA A 163 4.93 26.04 14.89
C ALA A 163 3.76 25.08 15.18
N GLU A 164 2.73 25.69 15.72
CA GLU A 164 1.39 25.26 16.09
C GLU A 164 0.69 24.37 15.05
N LEU A 165 -0.01 23.34 15.54
CA LEU A 165 -0.73 22.34 14.78
C LEU A 165 -2.12 22.88 14.41
N ASP A 166 -2.18 23.74 13.38
CA ASP A 166 -3.44 24.26 12.87
C ASP A 166 -4.01 23.39 11.74
N ASN A 167 -5.21 22.88 12.01
CA ASN A 167 -6.24 22.32 11.12
C ASN A 167 -5.95 22.43 9.62
N VAL A 168 -5.64 21.31 8.95
CA VAL A 168 -5.55 21.22 7.49
C VAL A 168 -6.98 21.21 6.90
N PRO A 169 -7.46 22.27 6.24
CA PRO A 169 -8.71 22.21 5.49
C PRO A 169 -8.56 21.25 4.28
N PRO A 170 -9.67 20.70 3.74
CA PRO A 170 -9.62 19.86 2.54
C PRO A 170 -8.88 20.59 1.42
N PRO A 171 -8.15 19.90 0.52
CA PRO A 171 -7.23 20.52 -0.41
C PRO A 171 -7.99 21.46 -1.36
N THR A 172 -8.06 22.74 -0.99
CA THR A 172 -8.45 23.81 -1.89
C THR A 172 -7.26 24.14 -2.76
N ALA A 173 -7.50 24.13 -4.07
CA ALA A 173 -6.57 24.44 -5.14
C ALA A 173 -5.58 25.56 -4.80
N ARG A 174 -4.33 25.19 -4.52
CA ARG A 174 -3.18 26.09 -4.59
C ARG A 174 -2.01 25.36 -5.23
N SER A 175 -1.99 25.38 -6.56
CA SER A 175 -0.74 25.38 -7.31
C SER A 175 -0.98 26.19 -8.57
N GLY A 176 -0.21 27.26 -8.78
CA GLY A 176 -0.21 28.06 -10.01
C GLY A 176 0.28 27.27 -11.24
N VAL A 177 0.34 25.95 -11.15
CA VAL A 177 0.55 25.03 -12.27
C VAL A 177 -0.78 24.87 -12.98
N LYS A 178 -0.85 25.37 -14.21
CA LYS A 178 -2.00 25.10 -15.10
C LYS A 178 -2.25 23.59 -15.13
N PRO A 179 -3.48 23.11 -14.88
CA PRO A 179 -3.78 21.67 -14.93
C PRO A 179 -3.47 21.14 -16.33
N TYR A 180 -3.00 19.90 -16.40
CA TYR A 180 -2.81 19.20 -17.67
C TYR A 180 -4.17 19.05 -18.36
N SER A 181 -4.25 19.40 -19.65
CA SER A 181 -5.41 19.03 -20.47
C SER A 181 -5.29 17.54 -20.80
N GLY A 182 -6.24 16.74 -20.36
CA GLY A 182 -6.23 15.29 -20.60
C GLY A 182 -6.29 14.93 -22.09
N GLU A 183 -7.12 15.64 -22.84
CA GLU A 183 -7.23 15.52 -24.29
C GLU A 183 -5.91 15.88 -24.98
N GLU A 184 -5.35 17.06 -24.68
CA GLU A 184 -4.09 17.51 -25.30
C GLU A 184 -2.94 16.54 -25.01
N SER A 185 -2.80 16.11 -23.75
CA SER A 185 -1.78 15.15 -23.34
C SER A 185 -2.00 13.77 -24.01
N PHE A 186 -3.24 13.34 -24.22
CA PHE A 186 -3.55 12.10 -24.94
C PHE A 186 -3.23 12.22 -26.43
N GLN A 187 -3.64 13.30 -27.09
CA GLN A 187 -3.37 13.52 -28.51
C GLN A 187 -1.86 13.56 -28.80
N ASN A 188 -1.10 14.23 -27.94
CA ASN A 188 0.35 14.39 -28.13
C ASN A 188 1.17 13.11 -27.88
N ARG A 189 0.65 12.14 -27.12
CA ARG A 189 1.44 11.00 -26.63
C ARG A 189 0.89 9.63 -27.02
N CYS A 190 -0.42 9.50 -27.13
CA CYS A 190 -1.10 8.20 -27.18
C CYS A 190 -1.87 7.99 -28.49
N ALA A 191 -2.45 9.05 -29.05
CA ALA A 191 -3.34 8.95 -30.21
C ALA A 191 -2.66 8.39 -31.47
N VAL A 192 -1.35 8.51 -31.61
CA VAL A 192 -0.59 7.93 -32.74
C VAL A 192 -0.74 6.40 -32.81
N CYS A 193 -0.87 5.73 -31.67
CA CYS A 193 -1.08 4.28 -31.60
C CYS A 193 -2.55 3.92 -31.35
N HIS A 194 -3.25 4.69 -30.51
CA HIS A 194 -4.59 4.35 -30.02
C HIS A 194 -5.73 5.06 -30.75
N GLY A 195 -5.45 5.90 -31.74
CA GLY A 195 -6.46 6.67 -32.47
C GLY A 195 -6.85 7.96 -31.74
N GLN A 196 -7.33 8.95 -32.49
CA GLN A 196 -7.69 10.26 -31.92
C GLN A 196 -8.85 10.15 -30.93
N GLN A 197 -9.75 9.18 -31.13
CA GLN A 197 -10.88 8.92 -30.24
C GLN A 197 -10.65 7.68 -29.37
N ALA A 198 -9.38 7.27 -29.21
CA ALA A 198 -9.03 6.05 -28.49
C ALA A 198 -9.71 4.78 -29.07
N ASP A 199 -10.07 4.81 -30.35
CA ASP A 199 -10.79 3.81 -31.14
C ASP A 199 -9.86 2.79 -31.84
N GLY A 200 -8.56 2.90 -31.58
CA GLY A 200 -7.54 2.00 -32.08
C GLY A 200 -7.04 2.38 -33.47
N THR A 201 -5.92 1.77 -33.85
CA THR A 201 -5.34 1.91 -35.19
C THR A 201 -4.79 0.55 -35.65
N ALA A 202 -4.06 0.54 -36.77
CA ALA A 202 -3.29 -0.63 -37.17
C ALA A 202 -2.13 -0.98 -36.20
N THR A 203 -1.71 -0.04 -35.36
CA THR A 203 -0.53 -0.18 -34.48
C THR A 203 -0.87 -0.29 -33.00
N GLY A 204 -2.12 -0.07 -32.60
CA GLY A 204 -2.51 -0.14 -31.20
C GLY A 204 -4.01 -0.38 -30.99
N PRO A 205 -4.38 -0.99 -29.84
CA PRO A 205 -5.75 -1.39 -29.58
C PRO A 205 -6.68 -0.20 -29.27
N PRO A 206 -8.00 -0.38 -29.45
CA PRO A 206 -9.02 0.58 -29.01
C PRO A 206 -9.10 0.61 -27.49
N LEU A 207 -8.71 1.73 -26.86
CA LEU A 207 -8.91 1.93 -25.42
C LEU A 207 -10.38 2.21 -25.08
N VAL A 208 -11.18 2.66 -26.06
CA VAL A 208 -12.65 2.68 -26.00
C VAL A 208 -13.19 1.30 -26.40
N ASN A 209 -12.95 0.33 -25.53
CA ASN A 209 -13.44 -1.04 -25.67
C ASN A 209 -13.79 -1.59 -24.28
N ARG A 210 -14.82 -2.44 -24.19
CA ARG A 210 -15.25 -3.04 -22.91
C ARG A 210 -14.13 -3.78 -22.18
N LEU A 211 -13.16 -4.33 -22.91
CA LEU A 211 -11.97 -4.93 -22.31
C LEU A 211 -11.27 -3.95 -21.36
N TYR A 212 -11.23 -2.65 -21.68
CA TYR A 212 -10.59 -1.63 -20.88
C TYR A 212 -11.51 -0.97 -19.84
N GLU A 213 -12.70 -1.53 -19.59
CA GLU A 213 -13.60 -1.02 -18.55
C GLU A 213 -12.93 -1.04 -17.17
N ILE A 214 -13.37 -0.17 -16.26
CA ILE A 214 -12.71 0.04 -14.97
C ILE A 214 -12.69 -1.22 -14.08
N GLY A 215 -13.67 -2.12 -14.24
CA GLY A 215 -13.73 -3.40 -13.53
C GLY A 215 -12.71 -4.44 -14.03
N HIS A 216 -12.15 -4.26 -15.24
CA HIS A 216 -11.20 -5.19 -15.85
C HIS A 216 -9.79 -4.58 -16.00
N HIS A 217 -9.70 -3.36 -16.55
CA HIS A 217 -8.48 -2.56 -16.57
C HIS A 217 -8.71 -1.25 -15.78
N PRO A 218 -8.54 -1.27 -14.45
CA PRO A 218 -8.66 -0.08 -13.62
C PRO A 218 -7.60 0.99 -13.94
N ASN A 219 -7.76 2.21 -13.42
CA ASN A 219 -6.88 3.35 -13.71
C ASN A 219 -5.39 3.05 -13.45
N PHE A 220 -5.08 2.22 -12.44
CA PHE A 220 -3.69 1.82 -12.19
C PHE A 220 -3.06 1.03 -13.36
N SER A 221 -3.86 0.32 -14.15
CA SER A 221 -3.39 -0.40 -15.34
C SER A 221 -2.86 0.57 -16.39
N PHE A 222 -3.53 1.71 -16.57
CA PHE A 222 -3.07 2.79 -17.45
C PHE A 222 -1.79 3.45 -16.91
N HIS A 223 -1.70 3.69 -15.59
CA HIS A 223 -0.45 4.15 -14.98
C HIS A 223 0.71 3.18 -15.22
N ASN A 224 0.50 1.89 -15.07
CA ASN A 224 1.54 0.89 -15.32
C ASN A 224 1.92 0.85 -16.80
N ALA A 225 0.94 0.90 -17.70
CA ALA A 225 1.20 0.92 -19.14
C ALA A 225 2.07 2.11 -19.54
N VAL A 226 1.76 3.32 -19.05
CA VAL A 226 2.56 4.52 -19.33
C VAL A 226 3.96 4.42 -18.71
N ASN A 227 4.07 4.00 -17.44
CA ASN A 227 5.36 4.04 -16.72
C ASN A 227 6.31 2.87 -17.04
N LYS A 228 5.76 1.70 -17.41
CA LYS A 228 6.52 0.45 -17.52
C LYS A 228 6.34 -0.25 -18.87
N GLY A 229 5.40 0.21 -19.68
CA GLY A 229 4.97 -0.52 -20.86
C GLY A 229 4.08 -1.71 -20.51
N VAL A 230 3.70 -2.47 -21.53
CA VAL A 230 2.81 -3.63 -21.46
C VAL A 230 3.33 -4.71 -22.41
N ILE A 231 3.44 -5.93 -21.91
CA ILE A 231 3.64 -7.11 -22.75
C ILE A 231 2.30 -7.46 -23.39
N ALA A 232 2.26 -7.68 -24.70
CA ALA A 232 1.03 -8.00 -25.42
C ALA A 232 0.33 -9.25 -24.82
N HIS A 233 -0.98 -9.15 -24.55
CA HIS A 233 -1.75 -10.26 -23.97
C HIS A 233 -3.23 -10.36 -24.42
N HIS A 234 -3.86 -9.28 -24.87
CA HIS A 234 -5.25 -9.33 -25.37
C HIS A 234 -5.37 -9.14 -26.88
N TRP A 235 -4.41 -8.44 -27.46
CA TRP A 235 -4.37 -8.10 -28.87
C TRP A 235 -3.01 -8.43 -29.45
N ASN A 236 -2.95 -8.63 -30.76
CA ASN A 236 -1.71 -8.96 -31.46
C ASN A 236 -1.04 -7.72 -32.09
N PHE A 237 -0.93 -6.63 -31.33
CA PHE A 237 -0.24 -5.39 -31.76
C PHE A 237 1.25 -5.37 -31.37
N GLY A 238 1.70 -6.34 -30.57
CA GLY A 238 3.02 -6.33 -29.96
C GLY A 238 3.05 -5.52 -28.65
N ASP A 239 4.23 -5.47 -28.04
CA ASP A 239 4.43 -4.83 -26.74
C ASP A 239 4.29 -3.31 -26.85
N MET A 240 3.66 -2.70 -25.85
CA MET A 240 3.64 -1.25 -25.68
C MET A 240 4.88 -0.82 -24.88
N PRO A 241 5.77 0.04 -25.39
CA PRO A 241 6.88 0.55 -24.61
C PRO A 241 6.42 1.57 -23.55
N PRO A 242 7.18 1.76 -22.46
CA PRO A 242 6.94 2.87 -21.52
C PRO A 242 7.09 4.23 -22.21
N ILE A 243 6.25 5.19 -21.82
CA ILE A 243 6.32 6.57 -22.31
C ILE A 243 7.17 7.38 -21.31
N PRO A 244 8.36 7.88 -21.71
CA PRO A 244 9.24 8.59 -20.80
C PRO A 244 8.70 9.97 -20.44
N ASN A 245 9.10 10.47 -19.26
CA ASN A 245 8.88 11.86 -18.82
C ASN A 245 7.41 12.31 -18.73
N VAL A 246 6.49 11.40 -18.38
CA VAL A 246 5.08 11.74 -18.11
C VAL A 246 4.87 11.83 -16.60
N LYS A 247 4.42 12.99 -16.09
CA LYS A 247 4.22 13.18 -14.64
C LYS A 247 2.92 12.49 -14.19
N PRO A 248 2.80 12.03 -12.93
CA PRO A 248 1.58 11.37 -12.45
C PRO A 248 0.30 12.18 -12.66
N ALA A 249 0.34 13.51 -12.45
CA ALA A 249 -0.80 14.39 -12.70
C ALA A 249 -1.21 14.47 -14.18
N GLU A 250 -0.26 14.36 -15.11
CA GLU A 250 -0.52 14.29 -16.55
C GLU A 250 -1.14 12.93 -16.93
N ILE A 251 -0.65 11.84 -16.33
CA ILE A 251 -1.22 10.50 -16.54
C ILE A 251 -2.67 10.46 -16.05
N ASN A 252 -2.96 11.05 -14.88
CA ASN A 252 -4.33 11.14 -14.37
C ASN A 252 -5.24 11.90 -15.36
N ALA A 253 -4.78 13.04 -15.88
CA ALA A 253 -5.55 13.80 -16.86
C ALA A 253 -5.81 12.98 -18.14
N ILE A 254 -4.81 12.25 -18.65
CA ILE A 254 -4.98 11.33 -19.79
C ILE A 254 -6.01 10.24 -19.49
N ILE A 255 -5.91 9.60 -18.31
CA ILE A 255 -6.85 8.54 -17.90
C ILE A 255 -8.27 9.09 -17.87
N CYS A 256 -8.46 10.27 -17.26
CA CYS A 256 -9.75 10.93 -17.19
C CYS A 256 -10.36 11.16 -18.59
N HIS A 257 -9.58 11.68 -19.53
CA HIS A 257 -10.02 11.83 -20.92
C HIS A 257 -10.43 10.48 -21.55
N VAL A 258 -9.64 9.42 -21.38
CA VAL A 258 -10.00 8.08 -21.90
C VAL A 258 -11.27 7.54 -21.23
N ARG A 259 -11.49 7.78 -19.94
CA ARG A 259 -12.71 7.39 -19.22
C ARG A 259 -13.93 8.16 -19.73
N ASP A 260 -13.78 9.42 -20.08
CA ASP A 260 -14.87 10.21 -20.67
C ASP A 260 -15.26 9.69 -22.04
N LEU A 261 -14.28 9.34 -22.89
CA LEU A 261 -14.54 8.69 -24.19
C LEU A 261 -15.22 7.32 -24.02
N GLN A 262 -14.75 6.51 -23.07
CA GLN A 262 -15.41 5.23 -22.74
C GLN A 262 -16.86 5.42 -22.29
N ARG A 263 -17.13 6.45 -21.47
CA ARG A 263 -18.48 6.74 -20.98
C ARG A 263 -19.41 7.21 -22.10
N ALA A 264 -18.90 8.00 -23.03
CA ALA A 264 -19.65 8.43 -24.21
C ALA A 264 -20.15 7.24 -25.05
N GLU A 265 -19.38 6.14 -25.09
CA GLU A 265 -19.74 4.88 -25.75
C GLU A 265 -20.45 3.86 -24.82
N GLY A 266 -20.85 4.27 -23.62
CA GLY A 266 -21.58 3.40 -22.68
C GLY A 266 -20.75 2.30 -22.02
N ILE A 267 -19.42 2.45 -21.98
CA ILE A 267 -18.50 1.52 -21.30
C ILE A 267 -18.31 1.93 -19.84
N ALA A 268 -18.25 0.95 -18.93
CA ALA A 268 -18.08 1.21 -17.50
C ALA A 268 -16.71 1.87 -17.21
N ALA A 269 -16.71 3.15 -16.87
CA ALA A 269 -15.51 3.98 -16.78
C ALA A 269 -15.22 4.52 -15.37
N GLY A 270 -16.04 4.15 -14.38
CA GLY A 270 -15.98 4.71 -13.02
C GLY A 270 -16.62 6.10 -12.91
N GLU A 271 -16.47 6.73 -11.74
CA GLU A 271 -16.95 8.09 -11.52
C GLU A 271 -16.29 9.07 -12.49
N PRO A 272 -16.98 10.15 -12.89
CA PRO A 272 -16.38 11.23 -13.66
C PRO A 272 -15.16 11.80 -12.94
N CYS A 273 -14.14 12.10 -13.73
CA CYS A 273 -13.14 13.11 -13.35
C CYS A 273 -13.69 14.51 -13.67
#